data_AF-A0A1C9W795-F1
#
_entry.id   AF-A0A1C9W795-F1
#
_cell.length_a   1.000
_cell.length_b   1.000
_cell.length_c   1.000
_cell.angle_alpha   90.00
_cell.angle_beta   90.00
_cell.angle_gamma   90.00
#
_symmetry.space_group_name_H-M   'P 1'
#
loop_
_entity.id
_entity.type
_entity.pdbx_description
1 polymer ?
#
loop_
_entity_poly.entity_id
_entity_poly.type
_entity_poly.pdbx_seq_one_letter_code
_entity_poly.pdbx_strand_id
1 'polypeptide(L)'
;MTLSSQFPRFASLRSTFVVFFLSLPTAYAVPVTLADKRILETGLAEARLLAELRGFALIAGRHCIGCDENTALYVRKIAPRTGFVQRISEPAARYTYPGNYRDYQSKALVEKTRFFYGRCYEGQSALLWLSEYRGPGGWNRDTYLILFGERGLEHRYSTQYRPELFHLGHSECRELPGVDAEVEP
;
A
#
# COMPACT_ATOMS: atom_id res chain seq x y z
N MET A 1 -79.74 -27.41 -28.78
CA MET A 1 -80.33 -26.36 -27.92
C MET A 1 -79.42 -26.16 -26.71
N THR A 2 -79.22 -24.89 -26.39
CA THR A 2 -78.36 -24.21 -25.40
C THR A 2 -78.26 -24.79 -23.98
N LEU A 3 -77.07 -24.58 -23.36
CA LEU A 3 -76.74 -24.12 -21.97
C LEU A 3 -75.48 -24.85 -21.46
N SER A 4 -74.27 -24.26 -21.45
CA SER A 4 -73.72 -23.22 -20.53
C SER A 4 -73.55 -23.67 -19.07
N SER A 5 -72.28 -23.83 -18.63
CA SER A 5 -71.69 -23.29 -17.38
C SER A 5 -70.36 -24.02 -17.08
N GLN A 6 -69.20 -23.40 -17.31
CA GLN A 6 -68.36 -22.67 -16.34
C GLN A 6 -67.76 -23.52 -15.19
N PHE A 7 -66.43 -23.70 -15.22
CA PHE A 7 -65.57 -24.01 -14.07
C PHE A 7 -64.28 -23.16 -14.13
N PRO A 8 -63.69 -22.79 -12.98
CA PRO A 8 -62.76 -21.67 -12.87
C PRO A 8 -61.29 -22.04 -13.15
N ARG A 9 -60.53 -21.00 -13.51
CA ARG A 9 -59.10 -21.00 -13.85
C ARG A 9 -58.23 -21.22 -12.62
N PHE A 10 -57.33 -22.20 -12.68
CA PHE A 10 -56.16 -22.26 -11.79
C PHE A 10 -55.01 -21.46 -12.41
N ALA A 11 -54.63 -20.36 -11.76
CA ALA A 11 -53.43 -19.60 -12.10
C ALA A 11 -52.21 -20.28 -11.45
N SER A 12 -51.33 -20.83 -12.29
CA SER A 12 -50.02 -21.34 -11.90
C SER A 12 -49.07 -20.15 -11.68
N LEU A 13 -48.76 -19.82 -10.42
CA LEU A 13 -47.65 -18.92 -10.11
C LEU A 13 -46.33 -19.69 -10.30
N ARG A 14 -45.64 -19.42 -11.40
CA ARG A 14 -44.22 -19.75 -11.54
C ARG A 14 -43.42 -18.78 -10.68
N SER A 15 -42.92 -19.28 -9.55
CA SER A 15 -41.97 -18.56 -8.70
C SER A 15 -40.60 -18.58 -9.37
N THR A 16 -40.28 -17.51 -10.09
CA THR A 16 -38.96 -17.31 -10.70
C THR A 16 -38.01 -16.80 -9.61
N PHE A 17 -37.19 -17.69 -9.05
CA PHE A 17 -36.10 -17.33 -8.16
C PHE A 17 -35.04 -16.56 -8.98
N VAL A 18 -35.08 -15.23 -8.93
CA VAL A 18 -34.02 -14.39 -9.48
C VAL A 18 -32.85 -14.43 -8.49
N VAL A 19 -31.86 -15.28 -8.78
CA VAL A 19 -30.58 -15.27 -8.07
C VAL A 19 -29.85 -13.99 -8.46
N PHE A 20 -29.95 -12.98 -7.60
CA PHE A 20 -29.11 -11.79 -7.68
C PHE A 20 -27.67 -12.22 -7.34
N PHE A 21 -26.87 -12.49 -8.37
CA PHE A 21 -25.41 -12.53 -8.22
C PHE A 21 -24.95 -11.12 -7.86
N LEU A 22 -24.76 -10.88 -6.56
CA LEU A 22 -24.01 -9.74 -6.05
C LEU A 22 -22.57 -9.89 -6.56
N SER A 23 -22.27 -9.26 -7.70
CA SER A 23 -20.90 -9.08 -8.16
C SER A 23 -20.21 -8.16 -7.17
N LEU A 24 -19.48 -8.74 -6.22
CA LEU A 24 -18.55 -8.00 -5.38
C LEU A 24 -17.60 -7.23 -6.32
N PRO A 25 -17.37 -5.93 -6.11
CA PRO A 25 -16.37 -5.21 -6.87
C PRO A 25 -15.02 -5.84 -6.56
N THR A 26 -14.50 -6.62 -7.50
CA THR A 26 -13.09 -7.01 -7.47
C THR A 26 -12.30 -5.72 -7.54
N ALA A 27 -11.66 -5.33 -6.44
CA ALA A 27 -10.71 -4.23 -6.45
C ALA A 27 -9.66 -4.54 -7.52
N TYR A 28 -9.74 -3.85 -8.66
CA TYR A 28 -8.87 -4.12 -9.79
C TYR A 28 -7.45 -3.66 -9.42
N ALA A 29 -6.50 -4.60 -9.46
CA ALA A 29 -5.09 -4.28 -9.30
C ALA A 29 -4.67 -3.29 -10.39
N VAL A 30 -4.01 -2.20 -9.99
CA VAL A 30 -3.56 -1.14 -10.88
C VAL A 30 -2.11 -1.43 -11.30
N PRO A 31 -1.81 -1.60 -12.60
CA PRO A 31 -0.45 -1.72 -13.06
C PRO A 31 0.30 -0.40 -12.95
N VAL A 32 1.62 -0.44 -12.75
CA VAL A 32 2.46 0.76 -12.76
C VAL A 32 3.44 0.72 -13.93
N THR A 33 3.70 1.86 -14.54
CA THR A 33 4.64 1.99 -15.66
C THR A 33 6.00 2.46 -15.15
N LEU A 34 7.04 1.70 -15.47
CA LEU A 34 8.43 2.04 -15.18
C LEU A 34 8.97 3.07 -16.19
N ALA A 35 10.11 3.69 -15.87
CA ALA A 35 10.78 4.70 -16.68
C ALA A 35 11.17 4.18 -18.07
N ASP A 36 11.47 2.89 -18.19
CA ASP A 36 11.76 2.24 -19.47
C ASP A 36 10.51 1.73 -20.21
N LYS A 37 9.33 2.19 -19.79
CA LYS A 37 8.00 1.88 -20.35
C LYS A 37 7.53 0.44 -20.13
N ARG A 38 8.25 -0.37 -19.35
CA ARG A 38 7.74 -1.67 -18.91
C ARG A 38 6.58 -1.49 -17.94
N ILE A 39 5.69 -2.47 -17.94
CA ILE A 39 4.52 -2.53 -17.06
C ILE A 39 4.82 -3.52 -15.94
N LEU A 40 4.62 -3.09 -14.70
CA LEU A 40 4.70 -3.93 -13.52
C LEU A 40 3.28 -4.19 -12.99
N GLU A 41 2.86 -5.45 -13.04
CA GLU A 41 1.59 -5.89 -12.44
C GLU A 41 1.78 -6.02 -10.92
N THR A 42 1.22 -5.08 -10.16
CA THR A 42 1.52 -4.95 -8.72
C THR A 42 0.66 -5.85 -7.83
N GLY A 43 -0.55 -6.21 -8.28
CA GLY A 43 -1.56 -6.82 -7.43
C GLY A 43 -2.18 -5.86 -6.40
N LEU A 44 -1.85 -4.57 -6.46
CA LEU A 44 -2.31 -3.55 -5.51
C LEU A 44 -3.41 -2.69 -6.14
N ALA A 45 -4.45 -2.42 -5.37
CA ALA A 45 -5.35 -1.31 -5.63
C ALA A 45 -4.65 0.02 -5.38
N GLU A 46 -5.08 1.07 -6.12
CA GLU A 46 -4.55 2.43 -5.99
C GLU A 46 -3.02 2.54 -6.11
N ALA A 47 -2.41 1.60 -6.85
CA ALA A 47 -0.96 1.51 -6.96
C ALA A 47 -0.35 2.75 -7.62
N ARG A 48 0.69 3.31 -7.00
CA ARG A 48 1.45 4.45 -7.51
C ARG A 48 2.95 4.20 -7.39
N LEU A 49 3.66 4.27 -8.51
CA LEU A 49 5.12 4.28 -8.52
C LEU A 49 5.62 5.59 -7.90
N LEU A 50 6.43 5.49 -6.85
CA LEU A 50 7.03 6.64 -6.18
C LEU A 50 8.42 6.95 -6.74
N ALA A 51 9.22 5.91 -6.95
CA ALA A 51 10.58 6.00 -7.45
C ALA A 51 11.09 4.67 -8.00
N GLU A 52 12.12 4.77 -8.84
CA GLU A 52 13.00 3.66 -9.18
C GLU A 52 14.38 3.92 -8.60
N LEU A 53 14.85 3.03 -7.73
CA LEU A 53 16.09 3.16 -6.99
C LEU A 53 16.92 1.90 -7.18
N ARG A 54 18.05 2.03 -7.88
CA ARG A 54 19.07 0.96 -8.02
C ARG A 54 18.49 -0.41 -8.44
N GLY A 55 17.57 -0.41 -9.40
CA GLY A 55 16.93 -1.64 -9.90
C GLY A 55 15.76 -2.13 -9.05
N PHE A 56 15.22 -1.29 -8.17
CA PHE A 56 14.00 -1.54 -7.41
C PHE A 56 12.96 -0.47 -7.68
N ALA A 57 11.69 -0.86 -7.67
CA ALA A 57 10.54 0.03 -7.67
C ALA A 57 10.05 0.21 -6.23
N LEU A 58 9.91 1.47 -5.82
CA LEU A 58 9.21 1.86 -4.59
C LEU A 58 7.78 2.23 -4.97
N ILE A 59 6.80 1.53 -4.40
CA ILE A 59 5.39 1.62 -4.80
C ILE A 59 4.56 1.90 -3.55
N ALA A 60 3.57 2.79 -3.67
CA ALA A 60 2.50 2.96 -2.70
C ALA A 60 1.23 2.27 -3.19
N GLY A 61 0.46 1.66 -2.30
CA GLY A 61 -0.83 1.06 -2.64
C GLY A 61 -1.43 0.30 -1.46
N ARG A 62 -2.55 -0.39 -1.71
CA ARG A 62 -3.20 -1.30 -0.76
C ARG A 62 -3.73 -2.53 -1.49
N HIS A 63 -4.02 -3.62 -0.79
CA HIS A 63 -4.50 -4.83 -1.48
C HIS A 63 -6.01 -4.77 -1.78
N CYS A 64 -6.79 -4.05 -0.97
CA CYS A 64 -8.23 -3.92 -1.15
C CYS A 64 -8.75 -2.49 -1.02
N ILE A 65 -9.86 -2.20 -1.71
CA ILE A 65 -10.61 -0.96 -1.60
C ILE A 65 -11.85 -1.24 -0.73
N GLY A 66 -12.14 -0.36 0.23
CA GLY A 66 -13.30 -0.52 1.12
C GLY A 66 -13.11 -1.52 2.26
N CYS A 67 -11.87 -1.95 2.51
CA CYS A 67 -11.47 -2.69 3.69
C CYS A 67 -10.73 -1.77 4.67
N ASP A 68 -10.59 -2.21 5.91
CA ASP A 68 -9.79 -1.53 6.95
C ASP A 68 -8.29 -1.77 6.75
N GLU A 69 -7.81 -1.52 5.53
CA GLU A 69 -6.39 -1.59 5.18
C GLU A 69 -5.89 -0.19 4.82
N ASN A 70 -4.93 0.28 5.63
CA ASN A 70 -4.16 1.47 5.33
C ASN A 70 -3.25 1.24 4.12
N THR A 71 -3.12 2.28 3.29
CA THR A 71 -2.08 2.35 2.25
C THR A 71 -0.72 2.04 2.86
N ALA A 72 0.08 1.27 2.13
CA ALA A 72 1.40 0.85 2.54
C ALA A 72 2.43 1.13 1.44
N LEU A 73 3.71 0.98 1.80
CA LEU A 73 4.85 1.06 0.90
C LEU A 73 5.37 -0.34 0.60
N TYR A 74 5.78 -0.55 -0.64
CA TYR A 74 6.30 -1.82 -1.13
C TYR A 74 7.60 -1.57 -1.91
N VAL A 75 8.60 -2.40 -1.65
CA VAL A 75 9.88 -2.37 -2.36
C VAL A 75 9.99 -3.61 -3.22
N ARG A 76 10.13 -3.44 -4.53
CA ARG A 76 10.08 -4.53 -5.50
C ARG A 76 11.33 -4.54 -6.37
N LYS A 77 12.00 -5.69 -6.46
CA LYS A 77 13.10 -5.85 -7.41
C LYS A 77 12.55 -5.84 -8.84
N ILE A 78 13.11 -4.99 -9.68
CA ILE A 78 12.80 -4.94 -11.11
C ILE A 78 13.61 -6.05 -11.76
N ALA A 79 12.92 -7.02 -12.37
CA ALA A 79 13.62 -8.14 -13.00
C ALA A 79 14.41 -7.64 -14.22
N PRO A 80 15.52 -8.32 -14.58
CA PRO A 80 16.15 -8.14 -15.88
C PRO A 80 15.11 -8.32 -17.00
N ARG A 81 15.33 -7.67 -18.14
CA ARG A 81 14.37 -7.65 -19.26
C ARG A 81 14.01 -9.06 -19.73
N THR A 82 12.85 -9.55 -19.31
CA THR A 82 12.23 -10.81 -19.77
C THR A 82 10.89 -10.58 -20.47
N GLY A 83 10.64 -9.34 -20.94
CA GLY A 83 9.41 -8.94 -21.62
C GLY A 83 8.98 -7.51 -21.29
N PHE A 84 7.82 -7.11 -21.81
CA PHE A 84 7.23 -5.78 -21.56
C PHE A 84 6.39 -5.75 -20.28
N VAL A 85 5.89 -6.90 -19.82
CA VAL A 85 5.07 -7.05 -18.62
C VAL A 85 5.82 -7.92 -17.62
N GLN A 86 6.02 -7.40 -16.42
CA GLN A 86 6.57 -8.15 -15.30
C GLN A 86 5.45 -8.48 -14.31
N ARG A 87 5.17 -9.78 -14.14
CA ARG A 87 4.34 -10.28 -13.04
C ARG A 87 5.19 -10.50 -11.80
N ILE A 88 4.66 -10.11 -10.66
CA ILE A 88 5.30 -10.31 -9.38
C ILE A 88 4.84 -11.65 -8.81
N SER A 89 5.76 -12.60 -8.63
CA SER A 89 5.46 -13.93 -8.09
C SER A 89 5.71 -14.05 -6.59
N GLU A 90 6.47 -13.14 -5.99
CA GLU A 90 6.85 -13.18 -4.57
C GLU A 90 6.10 -12.14 -3.74
N PRO A 91 5.81 -12.40 -2.44
CA PRO A 91 5.30 -11.39 -1.54
C PRO A 91 6.28 -10.22 -1.41
N ALA A 92 5.79 -8.98 -1.37
CA ALA A 92 6.67 -7.85 -1.04
C ALA A 92 6.76 -7.74 0.46
N ALA A 93 7.92 -7.28 0.92
CA ALA A 93 7.94 -6.59 2.20
C ALA A 93 7.01 -5.38 2.13
N ARG A 94 6.01 -5.39 3.01
CA ARG A 94 5.06 -4.30 3.24
C ARG A 94 5.62 -3.42 4.36
N TYR A 95 5.68 -2.13 4.12
CA TYR A 95 6.13 -1.13 5.08
C TYR A 95 5.04 -0.10 5.35
N THR A 96 5.06 0.49 6.54
CA THR A 96 4.11 1.53 6.93
C THR A 96 4.27 2.78 6.04
N TYR A 97 3.16 3.37 5.63
CA TYR A 97 3.15 4.64 4.90
C TYR A 97 3.48 5.78 5.88
N PRO A 98 4.05 6.93 5.47
CA PRO A 98 4.22 8.05 6.40
C PRO A 98 2.88 8.64 6.83
N GLY A 99 2.80 9.23 8.02
CA GLY A 99 1.59 9.85 8.50
C GLY A 99 1.52 10.15 9.99
N ASN A 100 0.36 10.66 10.40
CA ASN A 100 -0.06 10.73 11.78
C ASN A 100 -1.05 9.60 12.02
N TYR A 101 -0.70 8.73 12.97
CA TYR A 101 -1.49 7.56 13.31
C TYR A 101 -2.17 7.76 14.65
N ARG A 102 -3.49 7.57 14.67
CA ARG A 102 -4.33 7.73 15.85
C ARG A 102 -4.91 6.39 16.25
N ASP A 103 -4.98 6.14 17.55
CA ASP A 103 -5.73 5.01 18.08
C ASP A 103 -7.20 5.13 17.67
N TYR A 104 -7.77 4.09 17.06
CA TYR A 104 -9.11 4.17 16.49
C TYR A 104 -10.21 4.41 17.54
N GLN A 105 -10.00 4.01 18.80
CA GLN A 105 -10.97 4.19 19.87
C GLN A 105 -10.92 5.59 20.50
N SER A 106 -9.75 5.96 21.02
CA SER A 106 -9.54 7.20 21.76
C SER A 106 -9.28 8.41 20.86
N LYS A 107 -8.96 8.17 19.58
CA LYS A 107 -8.51 9.19 18.61
C LYS A 107 -7.22 9.91 19.01
N ALA A 108 -6.54 9.43 20.06
CA ALA A 108 -5.28 9.97 20.52
C ALA A 108 -4.20 9.72 19.48
N LEU A 109 -3.32 10.70 19.26
CA LEU A 109 -2.15 10.52 18.41
C LEU A 109 -1.18 9.55 19.09
N VAL A 110 -0.92 8.42 18.46
CA VAL A 110 -0.06 7.35 18.99
C VAL A 110 1.24 7.20 18.22
N GLU A 111 1.29 7.57 16.94
CA GLU A 111 2.51 7.54 16.15
C GLU A 111 2.53 8.67 15.11
N LYS A 112 3.74 9.17 14.81
CA LYS A 112 4.04 10.12 13.75
C LYS A 112 5.23 9.60 12.97
N THR A 113 5.06 9.40 11.67
CA THR A 113 6.07 8.78 10.84
C THR A 113 6.32 9.64 9.61
N ARG A 114 7.56 10.10 9.46
CA ARG A 114 8.03 10.78 8.25
C ARG A 114 8.83 9.80 7.42
N PHE A 115 8.69 9.89 6.10
CA PHE A 115 9.36 8.98 5.18
C PHE A 115 10.10 9.74 4.10
N PHE A 116 11.35 9.32 3.85
CA PHE A 116 12.21 9.89 2.83
C PHE A 116 12.76 8.79 1.93
N TYR A 117 12.97 9.14 0.66
CA TYR A 117 13.56 8.24 -0.32
C TYR A 117 14.51 8.97 -1.27
N GLY A 118 15.46 8.24 -1.83
CA GLY A 118 16.50 8.79 -2.72
C GLY A 118 17.86 8.85 -2.02
N ARG A 119 18.70 9.85 -2.31
CA ARG A 119 20.03 9.98 -1.72
C ARG A 119 19.99 10.64 -0.34
N CYS A 120 19.44 9.95 0.64
CA CYS A 120 19.22 10.50 1.98
C CYS A 120 20.35 10.20 2.98
N TYR A 121 21.25 9.26 2.69
CA TYR A 121 22.28 8.80 3.63
C TYR A 121 23.59 8.46 2.91
N GLU A 122 24.70 9.10 3.31
CA GLU A 122 26.06 8.82 2.82
C GLU A 122 26.18 8.77 1.27
N GLY A 123 25.39 9.58 0.57
CA GLY A 123 25.34 9.61 -0.90
C GLY A 123 24.72 8.37 -1.57
N GLN A 124 24.26 7.38 -0.78
CA GLN A 124 23.63 6.16 -1.27
C GLN A 124 22.12 6.34 -1.42
N SER A 125 21.53 5.58 -2.36
CA SER A 125 20.07 5.45 -2.40
C SER A 125 19.60 4.75 -1.13
N ALA A 126 18.59 5.33 -0.50
CA ALA A 126 18.06 4.90 0.78
C ALA A 126 16.55 5.12 0.86
N LEU A 127 15.91 4.32 1.70
CA LEU A 127 14.57 4.57 2.24
C LEU A 127 14.72 4.81 3.74
N LEU A 128 14.12 5.87 4.27
CA LEU A 128 14.30 6.31 5.64
C LEU A 128 12.95 6.61 6.27
N TRP A 129 12.62 5.91 7.35
CA TRP A 129 11.54 6.23 8.25
C TRP A 129 12.11 6.88 9.51
N LEU A 130 11.52 8.00 9.90
CA LEU A 130 11.75 8.70 11.15
C LEU A 130 10.43 8.69 11.92
N SER A 131 10.33 7.89 12.98
CA SER A 131 9.07 7.70 13.69
C SER A 131 9.17 8.22 15.12
N GLU A 132 8.09 8.84 15.59
CA GLU A 132 7.84 9.13 17.00
C GLU A 132 6.59 8.35 17.42
N TYR A 133 6.65 7.53 18.48
CA TYR A 133 5.52 6.72 18.92
C TYR A 133 5.33 6.74 20.44
N ARG A 134 4.08 6.59 20.90
CA ARG A 134 3.71 6.50 22.31
C ARG A 134 4.08 5.12 22.87
N GLY A 135 4.84 5.10 23.96
CA GLY A 135 5.07 3.91 24.78
C GLY A 135 4.88 4.19 26.28
N PRO A 136 5.18 3.21 27.15
CA PRO A 136 4.92 3.32 28.59
C PRO A 136 5.59 4.52 29.27
N GLY A 137 6.76 4.96 28.78
CA GLY A 137 7.54 6.09 29.30
C GLY A 137 7.29 7.43 28.61
N GLY A 138 6.28 7.54 27.73
CA GLY A 138 6.03 8.74 26.92
C GLY A 138 6.35 8.53 25.44
N TRP A 139 6.81 9.58 24.77
CA TRP A 139 7.16 9.52 23.35
C TRP A 139 8.56 8.94 23.16
N ASN A 140 8.64 7.90 22.33
CA ASN A 140 9.88 7.30 21.85
C ASN A 140 10.15 7.75 20.43
N ARG A 141 11.39 7.60 19.99
CA ARG A 141 11.79 7.87 18.62
C ARG A 141 12.61 6.73 18.08
N ASP A 142 12.42 6.44 16.80
CA ASP A 142 13.22 5.47 16.09
C ASP A 142 13.64 5.97 14.71
N THR A 143 14.53 5.21 14.10
CA THR A 143 14.97 5.40 12.75
C THR A 143 15.10 4.03 12.10
N TYR A 144 14.42 3.85 10.97
CA TYR A 144 14.53 2.67 10.15
C TYR A 144 15.03 3.06 8.76
N LEU A 145 16.15 2.46 8.36
CA LEU A 145 16.88 2.79 7.14
C LEU A 145 17.03 1.51 6.30
N ILE A 146 16.69 1.61 5.02
CA ILE A 146 16.97 0.58 4.02
C ILE A 146 17.95 1.15 3.02
N LEU A 147 19.11 0.52 2.86
CA LEU A 147 20.11 0.87 1.85
C LEU A 147 20.04 -0.08 0.66
N PHE A 148 20.19 0.47 -0.55
CA PHE A 148 20.26 -0.31 -1.78
C PHE A 148 21.72 -0.68 -2.10
N GLY A 149 22.21 -1.70 -1.41
CA GLY A 149 23.56 -2.23 -1.55
C GLY A 149 23.73 -3.18 -2.74
N GLU A 150 24.98 -3.54 -3.04
CA GLU A 150 25.32 -4.43 -4.17
C GLU A 150 24.75 -5.86 -4.01
N ARG A 151 24.59 -6.32 -2.75
CA ARG A 151 24.06 -7.66 -2.45
C ARG A 151 22.54 -7.69 -2.27
N GLY A 152 21.86 -6.54 -2.36
CA GLY A 152 20.43 -6.40 -2.11
C GLY A 152 20.12 -5.31 -1.09
N LEU A 153 18.97 -5.43 -0.43
CA LEU A 153 18.51 -4.47 0.57
C LEU A 153 19.19 -4.74 1.91
N GLU A 154 19.80 -3.70 2.49
CA GLU A 154 20.34 -3.74 3.84
C GLU A 154 19.44 -2.96 4.79
N HIS A 155 18.94 -3.64 5.82
CA HIS A 155 18.03 -3.05 6.81
C HIS A 155 18.82 -2.63 8.06
N ARG A 156 18.62 -1.40 8.51
CA ARG A 156 19.23 -0.85 9.73
C ARG A 156 18.15 -0.23 10.60
N TYR A 157 18.13 -0.59 11.87
CA TYR A 157 17.21 -0.03 12.87
C TYR A 157 18.01 0.60 14.00
N SER A 158 17.57 1.76 14.46
CA SER A 158 18.16 2.48 15.59
C SER A 158 17.09 3.13 16.44
N THR A 159 17.16 2.94 17.76
CA THR A 159 16.40 3.73 18.74
C THR A 159 17.10 5.03 19.11
N GLN A 160 18.35 5.21 18.66
CA GLN A 160 19.08 6.47 18.79
C GLN A 160 18.73 7.35 17.59
N TYR A 161 17.79 8.27 17.82
CA TYR A 161 17.34 9.23 16.82
C TYR A 161 18.46 10.24 16.51
N ARG A 162 19.05 10.12 15.31
CA ARG A 162 20.18 10.95 14.84
C ARG A 162 19.92 11.56 13.46
N PRO A 163 18.99 12.52 13.35
CA PRO A 163 18.57 13.08 12.07
C PRO A 163 19.70 13.82 11.34
N GLU A 164 20.73 14.26 12.06
CA GLU A 164 21.90 14.96 11.52
C GLU A 164 22.77 14.09 10.60
N LEU A 165 22.60 12.77 10.64
CA LEU A 165 23.28 11.84 9.74
C LEU A 165 22.65 11.80 8.34
N PHE A 166 21.47 12.40 8.16
CA PHE A 166 20.71 12.36 6.92
C PHE A 166 20.74 13.69 6.19
N HIS A 167 20.70 13.62 4.86
CA HIS A 167 20.70 14.79 3.99
C HIS A 167 19.27 15.29 3.73
N LEU A 168 18.50 15.50 4.82
CA LEU A 168 17.12 15.96 4.76
C LEU A 168 17.08 17.38 4.18
N GLY A 169 16.39 17.58 3.07
CA GLY A 169 16.31 18.86 2.36
C GLY A 169 17.21 18.97 1.13
N HIS A 170 18.08 17.99 0.87
CA HIS A 170 18.77 17.89 -0.42
C HIS A 170 17.77 17.51 -1.53
N SER A 171 17.93 18.04 -2.75
CA SER A 171 16.99 17.81 -3.86
C SER A 171 16.85 16.34 -4.28
N GLU A 172 17.86 15.54 -3.98
CA GLU A 172 17.88 14.09 -4.22
C GLU A 172 17.33 13.25 -3.04
N CYS A 173 17.03 13.86 -1.89
CA CYS A 173 16.34 13.22 -0.76
C CYS A 173 14.93 13.78 -0.64
N ARG A 174 13.93 13.00 -1.06
CA ARG A 174 12.55 13.45 -1.17
C ARG A 174 11.72 12.94 -0.02
N GLU A 175 10.98 13.82 0.63
CA GLU A 175 9.96 13.44 1.59
C GLU A 175 8.68 13.03 0.86
N LEU A 176 8.10 11.91 1.27
CA LEU A 176 6.77 11.51 0.82
C LEU A 176 5.73 12.12 1.75
N PRO A 177 4.73 12.85 1.22
CA PRO A 177 3.64 13.38 2.04
C PRO A 177 2.93 12.26 2.81
N GLY A 178 2.77 12.47 4.11
CA GLY A 178 2.05 11.56 4.99
C GLY A 178 0.54 11.67 4.89
N VAL A 179 -0.15 10.75 5.57
CA VAL A 179 -1.61 10.73 5.71
C VAL A 179 -2.01 10.84 7.18
N ASP A 180 -3.25 11.22 7.45
CA ASP A 180 -3.87 10.96 8.75
C ASP A 180 -4.61 9.62 8.67
N ALA A 181 -4.29 8.69 9.56
CA ALA A 181 -4.86 7.35 9.56
C ALA A 181 -5.13 6.86 10.99
N GLU A 182 -6.01 5.87 11.09
CA GLU A 182 -6.30 5.19 12.35
C GLU A 182 -5.60 3.83 12.38
N VAL A 183 -5.20 3.42 13.58
CA VAL A 183 -4.55 2.12 13.84
C VAL A 183 -5.19 1.47 15.06
N GLU A 184 -5.20 0.14 15.03
CA GLU A 184 -5.43 -0.65 16.24
C GLU A 184 -4.19 -0.61 17.15
N PRO A 185 -4.36 -0.53 18.48
CA PRO A 185 -3.28 -0.44 19.44
C PRO A 185 -2.43 -1.71 19.59
#